data_AF-A0A3D4HBR5-F1
#
_entry.id   AF-A0A3D4HBR5-F1
#
_cell.length_a   1.000
_cell.length_b   1.000
_cell.length_c   1.000
_cell.angle_alpha   90.00
_cell.angle_beta   90.00
_cell.angle_gamma   90.00
#
_symmetry.space_group_name_H-M   'P 1'
#
loop_
_entity.id
_entity.type
_entity.pdbx_description
1 polymer ?
#
loop_
_entity_poly.entity_id
_entity_poly.type
_entity_poly.pdbx_seq_one_letter_code
_entity_poly.pdbx_strand_id
1 'polypeptide(L)'
;IAIRSHINIESIKNLLDSASRGAHYWAVNNLGYESEVNKAISEIGVKIEDLESEEAKEGVNRLANPKIHILNIKKIKRGLTAMAKKEPSHFADFLKENYDETTGDVFLQCCLFGEVIYG
;
A
#
# COMPACT_ATOMS: atom_id res chain seq x y z
N ILE A 1 4.02 30.38 -8.30
CA ILE A 1 3.43 29.12 -7.77
C ILE A 1 4.61 28.22 -7.41
N ALA A 2 4.89 28.03 -6.13
CA ALA A 2 6.10 27.36 -5.68
C ALA A 2 5.97 25.85 -5.89
N ILE A 3 6.47 25.36 -7.04
CA ILE A 3 6.57 23.93 -7.34
C ILE A 3 7.77 23.39 -6.53
N ARG A 4 7.56 23.04 -5.25
CA ARG A 4 8.60 22.48 -4.37
C ARG A 4 8.30 21.03 -4.00
N SER A 5 8.66 20.09 -4.86
CA SER A 5 9.01 18.70 -4.48
C SER A 5 8.09 18.01 -3.43
N HIS A 6 6.77 17.99 -3.64
CA HIS A 6 5.75 17.68 -2.60
C HIS A 6 5.64 16.22 -2.13
N ILE A 7 6.57 15.32 -2.45
CA ILE A 7 6.58 13.96 -1.90
C ILE A 7 7.76 13.83 -0.96
N ASN A 8 7.49 13.90 0.34
CA ASN A 8 8.47 13.67 1.38
C ASN A 8 8.21 12.32 2.07
N ILE A 9 9.15 11.89 2.93
CA ILE A 9 9.04 10.61 3.64
C ILE A 9 7.82 10.59 4.56
N GLU A 10 7.50 11.71 5.22
CA GLU A 10 6.37 11.80 6.16
C GLU A 10 5.03 11.59 5.46
N SER A 11 4.81 12.22 4.31
CA SER A 11 3.59 12.01 3.51
C SER A 11 3.45 10.55 3.09
N ILE A 12 4.56 9.86 2.77
CA ILE A 12 4.55 8.42 2.47
C ILE A 12 4.19 7.60 3.72
N LYS A 13 4.74 7.93 4.89
CA LYS A 13 4.43 7.23 6.15
C LYS A 13 2.95 7.33 6.49
N ASN A 14 2.37 8.52 6.38
CA ASN A 14 0.95 8.72 6.66
C ASN A 14 0.03 8.00 5.66
N LEU A 15 0.44 7.92 4.39
CA LEU A 15 -0.28 7.14 3.39
C LEU A 15 -0.20 5.63 3.68
N LEU A 16 0.95 5.13 4.16
CA LEU A 16 1.10 3.74 4.62
C LEU A 16 0.25 3.45 5.87
N ASP A 17 0.16 4.38 6.81
CA ASP A 17 -0.74 4.26 7.97
C ASP A 17 -2.21 4.19 7.53
N SER A 18 -2.61 5.03 6.57
CA SER A 18 -3.97 4.99 6.00
C SER A 18 -4.25 3.67 5.29
N ALA A 19 -3.26 3.15 4.55
CA ALA A 19 -3.33 1.85 3.91
C ALA A 19 -3.51 0.71 4.92
N SER A 20 -2.99 0.87 6.15
CA SER A 20 -3.13 -0.16 7.16
C SER A 20 -4.59 -0.50 7.43
N ARG A 21 -5.42 0.55 7.51
CA ARG A 21 -6.85 0.47 7.77
C ARG A 21 -7.65 0.11 6.52
N GLY A 22 -7.34 0.75 5.39
CA GLY A 22 -8.06 0.55 4.13
C GLY A 22 -7.95 -0.86 3.56
N ALA A 23 -6.82 -1.53 3.73
CA ALA A 23 -6.55 -2.84 3.13
C ALA A 23 -6.98 -4.04 3.98
N HIS A 24 -7.56 -3.83 5.17
CA HIS A 24 -7.87 -4.91 6.12
C HIS A 24 -8.83 -5.99 5.57
N TYR A 25 -9.64 -5.67 4.56
CA TYR A 25 -10.60 -6.61 3.99
C TYR A 25 -9.96 -7.68 3.08
N TRP A 26 -8.78 -7.41 2.52
CA TRP A 26 -8.07 -8.36 1.64
C TRP A 26 -6.65 -8.72 2.12
N ALA A 27 -6.07 -7.94 3.03
CA ALA A 27 -4.72 -8.18 3.53
C ALA A 27 -4.57 -8.05 5.04
N VAL A 28 -3.77 -8.95 5.62
CA VAL A 28 -3.13 -8.70 6.92
C VAL A 28 -1.87 -7.89 6.68
N ASN A 29 -1.83 -6.72 7.29
CA ASN A 29 -0.69 -5.84 7.26
C ASN A 29 -0.51 -5.21 8.65
N ASN A 30 0.73 -4.87 8.99
CA ASN A 30 1.09 -4.25 10.27
C ASN A 30 1.49 -2.78 10.08
N LEU A 31 1.00 -2.12 9.03
CA LEU A 31 1.42 -0.76 8.68
C LEU A 31 0.88 0.33 9.62
N GLY A 32 0.02 -0.01 10.59
CA GLY A 32 -0.36 0.89 11.69
C GLY A 32 0.71 1.01 12.78
N TYR A 33 1.79 0.21 12.71
CA TYR A 33 2.93 0.31 13.63
C TYR A 33 4.08 1.05 12.97
N GLU A 34 4.57 2.11 13.63
CA GLU A 34 5.66 2.95 13.11
C GLU A 34 6.93 2.14 12.77
N SER A 35 7.24 1.11 13.56
CA SER A 35 8.38 0.22 13.31
C SER A 35 8.29 -0.51 11.98
N GLU A 36 7.09 -0.94 11.57
CA GLU A 36 6.84 -1.61 10.29
C GLU A 36 6.82 -0.61 9.14
N VAL A 37 6.24 0.58 9.33
CA VAL A 37 6.33 1.68 8.35
C VAL A 37 7.79 2.03 8.06
N ASN A 38 8.62 2.16 9.10
CA ASN A 38 10.05 2.42 8.96
C ASN A 38 10.80 1.28 8.24
N LYS A 39 10.41 0.02 8.46
CA LYS A 39 10.94 -1.12 7.69
C LYS A 39 10.48 -1.08 6.23
N ALA A 40 9.23 -0.69 5.95
CA ALA A 40 8.68 -0.61 4.59
C ALA A 40 9.41 0.43 3.75
N ILE A 41 9.78 1.57 4.34
CA ILE A 41 10.60 2.61 3.66
C ILE A 41 12.10 2.29 3.64
N SER A 42 12.52 1.16 4.21
CA SER A 42 13.89 0.64 4.14
C SER A 42 14.05 -0.36 2.99
N GLU A 43 15.28 -0.87 2.82
CA GLU A 43 15.56 -1.94 1.85
C GLU A 43 15.08 -3.33 2.33
N ILE A 44 14.89 -3.51 3.64
CA ILE A 44 14.44 -4.78 4.24
C ILE A 44 13.01 -5.09 3.82
N GLY A 45 12.14 -4.08 3.90
CA GLY A 45 10.72 -4.21 3.64
C GLY A 45 9.95 -4.92 4.75
N VAL A 46 8.64 -5.02 4.54
CA VAL A 46 7.69 -5.68 5.45
C VAL A 46 6.84 -6.68 4.69
N LYS A 47 6.35 -7.68 5.42
CA LYS A 47 5.43 -8.67 4.85
C LYS A 47 4.01 -8.11 4.85
N ILE A 48 3.32 -8.34 3.76
CA ILE A 48 1.89 -8.13 3.58
C ILE A 48 1.32 -9.48 3.15
N GLU A 49 0.30 -9.95 3.85
CA GLU A 49 -0.32 -11.25 3.60
C GLU A 49 -1.63 -11.02 2.86
N ASP A 50 -1.68 -11.41 1.59
CA ASP A 50 -2.88 -11.37 0.74
C ASP A 50 -3.75 -12.60 1.03
N LEU A 51 -4.92 -12.36 1.60
CA LEU A 51 -5.90 -13.37 2.00
C LEU A 51 -6.89 -13.73 0.87
N GLU A 52 -6.97 -12.90 -0.18
CA GLU A 52 -7.95 -13.02 -1.26
C GLU A 52 -7.33 -13.50 -2.59
N SER A 53 -6.03 -13.77 -2.60
CA SER A 53 -5.37 -14.47 -3.70
C SER A 53 -6.01 -15.85 -3.97
N GLU A 54 -6.00 -16.27 -5.24
CA GLU A 54 -6.56 -17.58 -5.63
C GLU A 54 -5.86 -18.74 -4.90
N GLU A 55 -4.55 -18.62 -4.67
CA GLU A 55 -3.78 -19.59 -3.89
C GLU A 55 -4.25 -19.69 -2.42
N ALA A 56 -4.71 -18.59 -1.83
CA ALA A 56 -5.28 -18.59 -0.48
C ALA A 56 -6.70 -19.21 -0.46
N LYS A 57 -7.48 -19.05 -1.53
CA LYS A 57 -8.84 -19.59 -1.64
C LYS A 57 -8.88 -21.11 -1.89
N GLU A 58 -7.90 -21.66 -2.60
CA GLU A 58 -7.80 -23.11 -2.87
C GLU A 58 -7.36 -23.93 -1.64
N GLY A 59 -6.82 -23.27 -0.61
CA GLY A 59 -6.49 -23.91 0.65
C GLY A 59 -7.74 -24.39 1.40
N VAL A 60 -7.69 -25.60 1.97
CA VAL A 60 -8.74 -26.19 2.84
C VAL A 60 -9.11 -25.28 4.02
N ASN A 61 -8.24 -24.33 4.35
CA ASN A 61 -8.47 -23.24 5.29
C ASN A 61 -7.91 -21.95 4.68
N ARG A 62 -8.76 -20.95 4.40
CA ARG A 62 -8.38 -19.66 3.79
C ARG A 62 -7.29 -18.91 4.57
N LEU A 63 -7.14 -19.20 5.86
CA LEU A 63 -6.10 -18.62 6.73
C LEU A 63 -4.79 -19.44 6.73
N ALA A 64 -4.75 -20.61 6.10
CA ALA A 64 -3.63 -21.53 6.22
C ALA A 64 -2.50 -21.30 5.21
N ASN A 65 -2.73 -20.56 4.11
CA ASN A 65 -1.67 -20.30 3.13
C ASN A 65 -1.86 -18.96 2.39
N PRO A 66 -1.75 -17.81 3.08
CA PRO A 66 -1.85 -16.51 2.43
C PRO A 66 -0.67 -16.29 1.47
N LYS A 67 -0.92 -15.52 0.40
CA LYS A 67 0.15 -15.12 -0.52
C LYS A 67 0.94 -13.97 0.08
N ILE A 68 2.25 -14.18 0.28
CA ILE A 68 3.10 -13.20 0.95
C ILE A 68 3.74 -12.26 -0.07
N HIS A 69 3.51 -10.96 0.12
CA HIS A 69 4.19 -9.89 -0.59
C HIS A 69 5.17 -9.16 0.32
N ILE A 70 6.36 -8.83 -0.19
CA ILE A 70 7.29 -7.92 0.49
C ILE A 70 7.06 -6.49 -0.01
N LEU A 71 6.65 -5.57 0.85
CA LEU A 71 6.59 -4.14 0.56
C LEU A 71 7.90 -3.48 1.00
N ASN A 72 8.59 -2.80 0.08
CA ASN A 72 9.83 -2.07 0.37
C ASN A 72 9.87 -0.74 -0.39
N ILE A 73 10.89 0.08 -0.14
CA ILE A 73 11.01 1.41 -0.74
C ILE A 73 11.00 1.40 -2.28
N LYS A 74 11.51 0.34 -2.92
CA LYS A 74 11.50 0.21 -4.39
C LYS A 74 10.08 0.00 -4.90
N LYS A 75 9.28 -0.83 -4.21
CA LYS A 75 7.87 -1.03 -4.55
C LYS A 75 7.00 0.17 -4.24
N ILE A 76 7.27 0.89 -3.15
CA ILE A 76 6.58 2.16 -2.83
C ILE A 76 6.75 3.17 -3.98
N LYS A 77 7.99 3.36 -4.46
CA LYS A 77 8.25 4.27 -5.60
C LYS A 77 7.52 3.83 -6.88
N ARG A 78 7.50 2.53 -7.15
CA ARG A 78 6.74 1.97 -8.28
C ARG A 78 5.24 2.15 -8.11
N GLY A 79 4.72 1.96 -6.90
CA GLY A 79 3.31 2.12 -6.55
C GLY A 79 2.83 3.55 -6.72
N LEU A 80 3.59 4.55 -6.24
CA LEU A 80 3.29 5.96 -6.50
C LEU A 80 3.23 6.27 -8.00
N THR A 81 4.14 5.69 -8.79
CA THR A 81 4.14 5.85 -10.25
C THR A 81 2.93 5.18 -10.90
N ALA A 82 2.53 4.00 -10.41
CA ALA A 82 1.35 3.27 -10.90
C ALA A 82 0.06 4.03 -10.54
N MET A 83 -0.07 4.47 -9.29
CA MET A 83 -1.19 5.27 -8.78
C MET A 83 -1.34 6.56 -9.57
N ALA A 84 -0.25 7.30 -9.83
CA ALA A 84 -0.30 8.50 -10.67
C ALA A 84 -0.80 8.25 -12.10
N LYS A 85 -0.56 7.04 -12.65
CA LYS A 85 -0.95 6.68 -14.02
C LYS A 85 -2.35 6.09 -14.12
N LYS A 86 -2.72 5.24 -13.17
CA LYS A 86 -3.94 4.43 -13.21
C LYS A 86 -5.06 5.00 -12.33
N GLU A 87 -4.69 5.61 -11.20
CA GLU A 87 -5.60 6.12 -10.17
C GLU A 87 -5.34 7.62 -9.88
N PRO A 88 -5.45 8.49 -10.91
CA PRO A 88 -5.01 9.89 -10.80
C PRO A 88 -5.81 10.73 -9.80
N SER A 89 -7.07 10.36 -9.50
CA SER A 89 -7.87 11.01 -8.45
C SER A 89 -7.25 10.79 -7.08
N HIS A 90 -7.01 9.53 -6.70
CA HIS A 90 -6.35 9.16 -5.46
C HIS A 90 -4.93 9.74 -5.37
N PHE A 91 -4.20 9.78 -6.49
CA PHE A 91 -2.89 10.44 -6.52
C PHE A 91 -2.99 11.95 -6.28
N ALA A 92 -4.02 12.61 -6.84
CA ALA A 92 -4.26 14.04 -6.59
C ALA A 92 -4.66 14.31 -5.13
N ASP A 93 -5.45 13.43 -4.52
CA ASP A 93 -5.79 13.52 -3.10
C ASP A 93 -4.57 13.33 -2.20
N PHE A 94 -3.68 12.39 -2.54
CA PHE A 94 -2.38 12.26 -1.89
C PHE A 94 -1.56 13.55 -1.96
N LEU A 95 -1.43 14.15 -3.14
CA LEU A 95 -0.66 15.38 -3.34
C LEU A 95 -1.25 16.59 -2.60
N LYS A 96 -2.55 16.58 -2.30
CA LYS A 96 -3.26 17.63 -1.55
C LYS A 96 -3.33 17.34 -0.05
N GLU A 97 -2.73 16.23 0.39
CA GLU A 97 -2.84 15.72 1.76
C GLU A 97 -4.30 15.49 2.21
N ASN A 98 -5.17 15.13 1.25
CA ASN A 98 -6.60 14.89 1.44
C ASN A 98 -6.97 13.42 1.20
N TYR A 99 -6.10 12.50 1.60
CA TYR A 99 -6.26 11.06 1.41
C TYR A 99 -6.99 10.42 2.60
N ASP A 100 -7.71 9.34 2.31
CA ASP A 100 -8.45 8.52 3.26
C ASP A 100 -7.98 7.05 3.22
N GLU A 101 -8.70 6.19 3.94
CA GLU A 101 -8.41 4.76 3.99
C GLU A 101 -8.52 4.09 2.62
N THR A 102 -9.50 4.50 1.79
CA THR A 102 -9.64 4.01 0.41
C THR A 102 -8.45 4.43 -0.45
N THR A 103 -7.97 5.66 -0.32
CA THR A 103 -6.76 6.13 -0.99
C THR A 103 -5.52 5.36 -0.54
N GLY A 104 -5.43 5.02 0.75
CA GLY A 104 -4.41 4.16 1.30
C GLY A 104 -4.46 2.73 0.73
N ASP A 105 -5.65 2.14 0.62
CA ASP A 105 -5.86 0.82 0.02
C ASP A 105 -5.37 0.80 -1.44
N VAL A 106 -5.87 1.72 -2.25
CA VAL A 106 -5.48 1.89 -3.66
C VAL A 106 -3.96 2.03 -3.81
N PHE A 107 -3.34 2.83 -2.94
CA PHE A 107 -1.90 2.99 -2.91
C PHE A 107 -1.16 1.67 -2.63
N LEU A 108 -1.60 0.90 -1.64
CA LEU A 108 -0.96 -0.38 -1.31
C LEU A 108 -1.11 -1.39 -2.43
N GLN A 109 -2.29 -1.50 -3.04
CA GLN A 109 -2.52 -2.35 -4.21
C GLN A 109 -1.61 -1.95 -5.38
N CYS A 110 -1.49 -0.64 -5.67
CA CYS A 110 -0.54 -0.15 -6.65
C CYS A 110 0.92 -0.51 -6.33
N CYS A 111 1.32 -0.53 -5.05
CA CYS A 111 2.65 -0.96 -4.64
C CYS A 111 2.91 -2.45 -4.87
N LEU A 112 1.92 -3.31 -4.62
CA LEU A 112 2.09 -4.76 -4.67
C LEU A 112 1.85 -5.34 -6.07
N PHE A 113 0.83 -4.83 -6.76
CA PHE A 113 0.32 -5.39 -8.02
C PHE A 113 0.55 -4.45 -9.22
N GLY A 114 0.73 -3.15 -8.97
CA GLY A 114 0.84 -2.15 -10.05
C GLY A 114 -0.51 -1.70 -10.62
N GLU A 115 -1.61 -2.09 -9.99
CA GLU A 115 -2.99 -1.66 -10.21
C GLU A 115 -3.89 -2.08 -9.05
N VAL A 116 -5.14 -1.61 -9.08
CA VAL A 116 -6.20 -2.04 -8.18
C VAL A 116 -6.77 -3.37 -8.68
N ILE A 117 -6.79 -4.37 -7.81
CA ILE A 117 -7.34 -5.72 -8.06
C ILE A 117 -8.58 -5.96 -7.19
N TYR A 118 -8.59 -5.41 -5.98
CA TYR A 118 -9.63 -5.58 -4.97
C TYR A 118 -10.37 -4.25 -4.76
N GLY A 119 -11.70 -4.29 -4.67
CA GLY A 119 -12.57 -3.11 -4.53
C GLY A 119 -14.05 -3.44 -4.65
#